data_AF-A0A8T3WZW2-F1
#
_entry.id   AF-A0A8T3WZW2-F1
#
_cell.length_a   1.000
_cell.length_b   1.000
_cell.length_c   1.000
_cell.angle_alpha   90.00
_cell.angle_beta   90.00
_cell.angle_gamma   90.00
#
_symmetry.space_group_name_H-M   'P 1'
#
loop_
_entity.id
_entity.type
_entity.pdbx_description
1 polymer ?
#
loop_
_entity_poly.entity_id
_entity_poly.type
_entity_poly.pdbx_seq_one_letter_code
_entity_poly.pdbx_strand_id
1 'polypeptide(L)'
;MQTQILFYVMTVIIFGFILLYGYNALSGLGKRTEQISFIKLKTDLTSSVERIATDFGTVKREEFSIGGDIKEVCFVQTFNRSSSLSLFSIPVSYPFIWNSVVESGSDHNVFVMSTELEESFAVGPINIKNPAVANPRGFLCIPIVRGNLRVQFQGMGNHALLSPW
;
A
#
# COMPACT_ATOMS: atom_id res chain seq x y z
N MET A 1 54.74 -28.61 -8.35
CA MET A 1 53.31 -29.00 -8.45
C MET A 1 52.55 -28.78 -7.14
N GLN A 2 53.14 -29.04 -5.97
CA GLN A 2 52.46 -28.91 -4.66
C GLN A 2 52.04 -27.46 -4.31
N THR A 3 52.84 -26.45 -4.66
CA THR A 3 52.56 -25.03 -4.37
C THR A 3 51.36 -24.46 -5.14
N GLN A 4 51.12 -24.95 -6.35
CA GLN A 4 49.98 -24.51 -7.17
C GLN A 4 48.65 -24.93 -6.55
N ILE A 5 48.60 -26.13 -5.97
CA ILE A 5 47.40 -26.68 -5.32
C ILE A 5 47.02 -25.83 -4.11
N LEU A 6 48.00 -25.42 -3.29
CA LEU A 6 47.76 -24.59 -2.10
C LEU A 6 47.21 -23.21 -2.48
N PHE A 7 47.70 -22.62 -3.57
CA PHE A 7 47.20 -21.35 -4.10
C PHE A 7 45.74 -21.45 -4.58
N TYR A 8 45.39 -22.51 -5.30
CA TYR A 8 44.02 -22.76 -5.74
C TYR A 8 43.04 -22.89 -4.57
N VAL A 9 43.43 -23.62 -3.51
CA VAL A 9 42.61 -23.77 -2.30
C VAL A 9 42.40 -22.43 -1.61
N MET A 10 43.46 -21.63 -1.46
CA MET A 10 43.38 -20.26 -0.91
C MET A 10 42.43 -19.37 -1.71
N THR A 11 42.51 -19.39 -3.04
CA THR A 11 41.65 -18.58 -3.90
C THR A 11 40.18 -18.94 -3.75
N VAL A 12 39.85 -20.24 -3.68
CA VAL A 12 38.46 -20.71 -3.48
C VAL A 12 37.91 -20.26 -2.13
N ILE A 13 38.72 -20.32 -1.07
CA ILE A 13 38.31 -19.87 0.27
C ILE A 13 38.04 -18.36 0.26
N ILE A 14 38.93 -17.56 -0.32
CA ILE A 14 38.75 -16.11 -0.44
C ILE A 14 37.49 -15.79 -1.24
N PHE A 15 37.28 -16.45 -2.39
CA PHE A 15 36.07 -16.27 -3.19
C PHE A 15 34.80 -16.65 -2.42
N GLY A 16 34.84 -17.75 -1.65
CA GLY A 16 33.74 -18.18 -0.80
C GLY A 16 33.36 -17.11 0.24
N PHE A 17 34.35 -16.50 0.90
CA PHE A 17 34.11 -15.41 1.83
C PHE A 17 33.54 -14.16 1.15
N ILE A 18 34.06 -13.78 -0.03
CA ILE A 18 33.55 -12.63 -0.79
C ILE A 18 32.08 -12.85 -1.17
N LEU A 19 31.71 -14.05 -1.62
CA LEU A 19 30.33 -14.39 -1.99
C LEU A 19 29.39 -14.37 -0.77
N LEU A 20 29.82 -14.93 0.37
CA LEU A 20 29.06 -14.91 1.62
C LEU A 20 28.79 -13.48 2.11
N TYR A 21 29.83 -12.63 2.12
CA TYR A 21 29.68 -11.23 2.50
C TYR A 21 28.82 -10.45 1.50
N GLY A 22 29.02 -10.65 0.20
CA GLY A 22 28.23 -10.02 -0.85
C GLY A 22 26.75 -10.38 -0.75
N TYR A 23 26.43 -11.65 -0.54
CA TYR A 23 25.05 -12.11 -0.39
C TYR A 23 24.36 -11.50 0.84
N ASN A 24 25.04 -11.51 2.00
CA ASN A 24 24.48 -10.93 3.22
C ASN A 24 24.24 -9.42 3.09
N ALA A 25 25.14 -8.69 2.43
CA ALA A 25 24.97 -7.25 2.17
C ALA A 25 23.78 -6.94 1.24
N LEU A 26 23.54 -7.77 0.22
CA LEU A 26 22.45 -7.57 -0.74
C LEU A 26 21.08 -7.97 -0.15
N SER A 27 21.02 -9.02 0.68
CA SER A 27 19.76 -9.50 1.26
C SER A 27 19.05 -8.46 2.15
N GLY A 28 19.82 -7.57 2.79
CA GLY A 28 19.27 -6.47 3.60
C GLY A 28 18.72 -5.29 2.80
N LEU A 29 19.07 -5.14 1.51
CA LEU A 29 18.63 -4.01 0.69
C LEU A 29 17.17 -4.14 0.28
N GLY A 30 16.71 -5.34 -0.09
CA GLY A 30 15.33 -5.56 -0.56
C GLY A 30 14.26 -5.08 0.44
N LYS A 31 14.41 -5.46 1.72
CA LYS A 31 13.46 -5.07 2.78
C LYS A 31 13.42 -3.56 3.03
N ARG A 32 14.56 -2.88 2.92
CA ARG A 32 14.63 -1.43 3.11
C ARG A 32 13.97 -0.68 1.95
N THR A 33 14.13 -1.18 0.73
CA THR A 33 13.49 -0.59 -0.46
C THR A 33 11.97 -0.68 -0.37
N GLU A 34 11.44 -1.80 0.11
CA GLU A 34 10.00 -1.99 0.31
C GLU A 34 9.42 -1.04 1.37
N GLN A 35 10.08 -0.91 2.53
CA GLN A 35 9.68 0.06 3.56
C GLN A 35 9.66 1.50 3.04
N ILE A 36 10.64 1.90 2.24
CA ILE A 36 10.68 3.24 1.63
C ILE A 36 9.49 3.43 0.68
N SER A 37 9.09 2.38 -0.05
CA SER A 37 7.93 2.43 -0.95
C SER A 37 6.64 2.67 -0.19
N PHE A 38 6.43 2.04 0.98
CA PHE A 38 5.23 2.27 1.78
C PHE A 38 5.19 3.66 2.41
N ILE A 39 6.32 4.14 2.92
CA ILE A 39 6.42 5.52 3.43
C ILE A 39 6.09 6.53 2.33
N LYS A 40 6.61 6.30 1.12
CA LYS A 40 6.31 7.15 -0.04
C LYS A 40 4.84 7.08 -0.42
N LEU A 41 4.26 5.89 -0.53
CA LEU A 41 2.84 5.69 -0.81
C LEU A 41 1.97 6.43 0.20
N LYS A 42 2.24 6.27 1.49
CA LYS A 42 1.53 6.96 2.58
C LYS A 42 1.64 8.47 2.44
N THR A 43 2.84 8.99 2.20
CA THR A 43 3.09 10.42 2.08
C THR A 43 2.39 11.01 0.86
N ASP A 44 2.52 10.36 -0.30
CA ASP A 44 1.95 10.80 -1.57
C ASP A 44 0.42 10.74 -1.55
N LEU A 45 -0.17 9.67 -0.99
CA LEU A 45 -1.62 9.55 -0.81
C LEU A 45 -2.16 10.60 0.16
N THR A 46 -1.52 10.76 1.33
CA THR A 46 -1.97 11.72 2.34
C THR A 46 -1.93 13.14 1.77
N SER A 47 -0.81 13.53 1.16
CA SER A 47 -0.67 14.85 0.53
C SER A 47 -1.69 15.07 -0.59
N SER A 48 -1.99 14.03 -1.37
CA SER A 48 -2.91 14.16 -2.49
C SER A 48 -4.36 14.25 -2.05
N VAL A 49 -4.76 13.51 -1.01
CA VAL A 49 -6.07 13.64 -0.35
C VAL A 49 -6.22 15.02 0.29
N GLU A 50 -5.23 15.49 1.05
CA GLU A 50 -5.28 16.81 1.70
C GLU A 50 -5.42 17.95 0.68
N ARG A 51 -4.61 17.91 -0.38
CA ARG A 51 -4.64 18.93 -1.44
C ARG A 51 -5.95 18.91 -2.23
N ILE A 52 -6.42 17.72 -2.63
CA ILE A 52 -7.63 17.64 -3.46
C ILE A 52 -8.90 17.87 -2.65
N ALA A 53 -8.90 17.56 -1.34
CA ALA A 53 -10.08 17.71 -0.50
C ALA A 53 -10.56 19.16 -0.44
N THR A 54 -9.65 20.14 -0.44
CA THR A 54 -9.99 21.58 -0.41
C THR A 54 -10.40 22.12 -1.78
N ASP A 55 -9.94 21.49 -2.86
CA ASP A 55 -10.13 21.98 -4.23
C ASP A 55 -11.45 21.46 -4.83
N PHE A 56 -12.58 22.02 -4.37
CA PHE A 56 -13.93 21.61 -4.77
C PHE A 56 -14.10 21.52 -6.30
N GLY A 57 -14.65 20.40 -6.77
CA GLY A 57 -14.93 20.15 -8.18
C GLY A 57 -13.72 19.71 -9.01
N THR A 58 -12.51 19.77 -8.45
CA THR A 58 -11.30 19.32 -9.14
C THR A 58 -11.27 17.80 -9.18
N VAL A 59 -10.98 17.24 -10.35
CA VAL A 59 -10.78 15.80 -10.55
C VAL A 59 -9.33 15.57 -10.90
N LYS A 60 -8.65 14.71 -10.15
CA LYS A 60 -7.25 14.35 -10.37
C LYS A 60 -7.09 12.84 -10.44
N ARG A 61 -6.43 12.38 -11.49
CA ARG A 61 -6.04 10.98 -11.66
C ARG A 61 -4.58 10.86 -11.30
N GLU A 62 -4.27 9.95 -10.40
CA GLU A 62 -2.92 9.75 -9.92
C GLU A 62 -2.56 8.27 -10.00
N GLU A 63 -1.29 8.04 -10.28
CA GLU A 63 -0.68 6.71 -10.34
C GLU A 63 0.44 6.69 -9.29
N PHE A 64 0.29 5.82 -8.29
CA PHE A 64 1.30 5.63 -7.26
C PHE A 64 2.09 4.37 -7.56
N SER A 65 3.39 4.50 -7.70
CA SER A 65 4.27 3.35 -7.84
C SER A 65 4.43 2.68 -6.48
N ILE A 66 4.01 1.42 -6.40
CA ILE A 66 4.11 0.57 -5.23
C ILE A 66 5.08 -0.55 -5.58
N GLY A 67 6.23 -0.55 -4.90
CA GLY A 67 7.17 -1.67 -4.95
C GLY A 67 6.68 -2.86 -4.13
N GLY A 68 7.32 -4.01 -4.33
CA GLY A 68 7.00 -5.25 -3.59
C GLY A 68 5.89 -6.08 -4.23
N ASP A 69 5.52 -7.15 -3.54
CA ASP A 69 4.52 -8.14 -4.00
C ASP A 69 3.09 -7.77 -3.56
N ILE A 70 2.72 -6.50 -3.72
CA ILE A 70 1.40 -5.99 -3.36
C ILE A 70 0.37 -6.34 -4.43
N LYS A 71 -0.75 -6.91 -4.01
CA LYS A 71 -1.84 -7.31 -4.91
C LYS A 71 -2.92 -6.24 -5.03
N GLU A 72 -3.27 -5.61 -3.91
CA GLU A 72 -4.32 -4.59 -3.89
C GLU A 72 -4.17 -3.62 -2.73
N VAL A 73 -4.80 -2.45 -2.85
CA VAL A 73 -4.93 -1.48 -1.77
C VAL A 73 -6.41 -1.23 -1.52
N CYS A 74 -6.83 -1.46 -0.29
CA CYS A 74 -8.20 -1.32 0.16
C CYS A 74 -8.38 0.00 0.90
N PHE A 75 -9.44 0.72 0.53
CA PHE A 75 -9.84 1.99 1.09
C PHE A 75 -11.14 1.82 1.87
N VAL A 76 -11.24 2.52 2.99
CA VAL A 76 -12.44 2.58 3.82
C VAL A 76 -12.89 4.03 3.92
N GLN A 77 -14.19 4.27 3.81
CA GLN A 77 -14.75 5.60 3.92
C GLN A 77 -14.60 6.13 5.36
N THR A 78 -14.11 7.35 5.51
CA THR A 78 -13.97 8.01 6.82
C THR A 78 -14.86 9.24 6.96
N PHE A 79 -15.21 9.88 5.85
CA PHE A 79 -16.13 11.00 5.90
C PHE A 79 -17.57 10.51 6.13
N ASN A 80 -18.19 11.00 7.22
CA ASN A 80 -19.54 10.64 7.65
C ASN A 80 -19.76 9.11 7.82
N ARG A 81 -18.88 8.44 8.58
CA ARG A 81 -18.89 6.98 8.86
C ARG A 81 -20.28 6.42 9.21
N SER A 82 -21.08 7.18 9.96
CA SER A 82 -22.42 6.79 10.45
C SER A 82 -23.43 6.46 9.34
N SER A 83 -23.30 7.09 8.17
CA SER A 83 -24.28 6.97 7.07
C SER A 83 -23.94 5.91 6.01
N SER A 84 -22.70 5.42 5.98
CA SER A 84 -22.16 4.65 4.85
C SER A 84 -21.39 3.38 5.22
N LEU A 85 -20.84 3.29 6.44
CA LEU A 85 -20.32 2.04 7.00
C LEU A 85 -21.44 1.31 7.73
N SER A 86 -22.31 0.67 6.97
CA SER A 86 -23.09 -0.43 7.54
C SER A 86 -22.13 -1.56 7.96
N LEU A 87 -22.45 -2.29 9.02
CA LEU A 87 -21.73 -3.52 9.46
C LEU A 87 -21.62 -4.61 8.37
N PHE A 88 -22.15 -4.38 7.17
CA PHE A 88 -22.08 -5.30 6.03
C PHE A 88 -21.29 -4.73 4.84
N SER A 89 -20.62 -3.60 5.02
CA SER A 89 -19.92 -2.88 3.94
C SER A 89 -18.55 -3.47 3.61
N ILE A 90 -17.89 -4.08 4.60
CA ILE A 90 -16.59 -4.73 4.46
C ILE A 90 -16.83 -6.24 4.32
N PRO A 91 -16.36 -6.87 3.23
CA PRO A 91 -16.51 -8.31 3.05
C PRO A 91 -15.81 -9.10 4.15
N VAL A 92 -16.42 -10.21 4.58
CA VAL A 92 -15.85 -11.14 5.59
C VAL A 92 -14.49 -11.72 5.16
N SER A 93 -14.19 -11.68 3.85
CA SER A 93 -12.88 -12.07 3.32
C SER A 93 -11.72 -11.17 3.77
N TYR A 94 -11.98 -10.02 4.41
CA TYR A 94 -10.97 -9.10 4.91
C TYR A 94 -11.04 -8.92 6.45
N PRO A 95 -10.72 -9.97 7.24
CA PRO A 95 -10.88 -9.95 8.70
C PRO A 95 -10.01 -8.88 9.39
N PHE A 96 -8.82 -8.58 8.87
CA PHE A 96 -7.92 -7.58 9.46
C PHE A 96 -8.48 -6.16 9.34
N ILE A 97 -9.10 -5.84 8.20
CA ILE A 97 -9.73 -4.53 7.96
C ILE A 97 -10.97 -4.41 8.84
N TRP A 98 -11.76 -5.48 8.94
CA TRP A 98 -12.92 -5.54 9.83
C TRP A 98 -12.54 -5.26 11.29
N ASN A 99 -11.57 -5.99 11.84
CA ASN A 99 -11.12 -5.79 13.22
C ASN A 99 -10.54 -4.38 13.43
N SER A 100 -9.77 -3.86 12.47
CA SER A 100 -9.17 -2.53 12.57
C SER A 100 -10.23 -1.41 12.61
N VAL A 101 -11.24 -1.47 11.76
CA VAL A 101 -12.21 -0.38 11.64
C VAL A 101 -13.39 -0.54 12.61
N VAL A 102 -13.89 -1.76 12.79
CA VAL A 102 -15.13 -2.03 13.52
C VAL A 102 -14.87 -2.35 14.99
N GLU A 103 -13.89 -3.21 15.28
CA GLU A 103 -13.65 -3.67 16.66
C GLU A 103 -12.73 -2.73 17.44
N SER A 104 -11.63 -2.29 16.82
CA SER A 104 -10.67 -1.39 17.48
C SER A 104 -10.99 0.09 17.29
N GLY A 105 -11.87 0.44 16.35
CA GLY A 105 -12.23 1.84 16.06
C GLY A 105 -11.06 2.68 15.57
N SER A 106 -10.06 2.06 14.91
CA SER A 106 -8.89 2.76 14.38
C SER A 106 -9.29 3.78 13.31
N ASP A 107 -8.55 4.89 13.24
CA ASP A 107 -8.71 5.87 12.16
C ASP A 107 -8.06 5.44 10.84
N HIS A 108 -7.49 4.24 10.79
CA HIS A 108 -6.90 3.70 9.58
C HIS A 108 -7.99 3.43 8.54
N ASN A 109 -7.72 3.91 7.32
CA ASN A 109 -8.67 3.85 6.21
C ASN A 109 -8.02 3.47 4.89
N VAL A 110 -6.71 3.19 4.90
CA VAL A 110 -5.97 2.59 3.80
C VAL A 110 -5.26 1.35 4.32
N PHE A 111 -5.43 0.25 3.60
CA PHE A 111 -4.89 -1.06 3.93
C PHE A 111 -4.20 -1.63 2.70
N VAL A 112 -2.90 -1.90 2.82
CA VAL A 112 -2.06 -2.42 1.74
C VAL A 112 -1.98 -3.94 1.88
N MET A 113 -2.43 -4.66 0.85
CA MET A 113 -2.63 -6.10 0.90
C MET A 113 -1.73 -6.82 -0.12
N SER A 114 -0.97 -7.81 0.36
CA SER A 114 -0.19 -8.75 -0.47
C SER A 114 -0.89 -10.12 -0.47
N THR A 115 -0.34 -11.10 0.25
CA THR A 115 -1.03 -12.29 0.75
C THR A 115 -1.59 -12.05 2.16
N GLU A 116 -0.97 -11.14 2.93
CA GLU A 116 -1.40 -10.71 4.24
C GLU A 116 -1.50 -9.17 4.29
N LEU A 117 -1.87 -8.62 5.45
CA LEU A 117 -1.84 -7.17 5.67
C LEU A 117 -0.39 -6.73 5.87
N GLU A 118 0.16 -5.98 4.92
CA GLU A 118 1.54 -5.46 5.00
C GLU A 118 1.58 -4.18 5.84
N GLU A 119 0.70 -3.23 5.52
CA GLU A 119 0.67 -1.95 6.21
C GLU A 119 -0.73 -1.35 6.23
N SER A 120 -1.04 -0.57 7.27
CA SER A 120 -2.27 0.20 7.35
C SER A 120 -1.97 1.59 7.90
N PHE A 121 -2.67 2.58 7.36
CA PHE A 121 -2.51 3.97 7.79
C PHE A 121 -3.79 4.77 7.57
N ALA A 122 -3.86 5.91 8.26
CA ALA A 122 -4.88 6.91 8.06
C ALA A 122 -4.42 7.91 6.99
N VAL A 123 -5.29 8.14 6.01
CA VAL A 123 -5.32 9.33 5.14
C VAL A 123 -6.55 10.13 5.53
N GLY A 124 -6.57 11.43 5.20
CA GLY A 124 -7.63 12.35 5.58
C GLY A 124 -9.07 11.92 5.22
N PRO A 125 -10.07 12.81 5.40
CA PRO A 125 -11.46 12.45 5.16
C PRO A 125 -11.68 12.05 3.69
N ILE A 126 -12.07 10.79 3.47
CA ILE A 126 -12.39 10.25 2.15
C ILE A 126 -13.81 9.67 2.11
N ASN A 127 -14.48 9.86 0.98
CA ASN A 127 -15.67 9.14 0.56
C ASN A 127 -15.33 8.19 -0.58
N ILE A 128 -16.06 7.09 -0.68
CA ILE A 128 -15.79 6.09 -1.71
C ILE A 128 -16.95 6.05 -2.69
N LYS A 129 -16.65 6.24 -3.98
CA LYS A 129 -17.58 6.00 -5.08
C LYS A 129 -17.20 4.68 -5.75
N ASN A 130 -17.99 3.65 -5.45
CA ASN A 130 -17.84 2.35 -6.09
C ASN A 130 -18.77 2.26 -7.33
N PRO A 131 -18.24 2.28 -8.57
CA PRO A 131 -19.07 2.20 -9.77
C PRO A 131 -19.68 0.81 -10.00
N ALA A 132 -19.15 -0.24 -9.35
CA ALA A 132 -19.59 -1.62 -9.55
C ALA A 132 -20.78 -2.04 -8.68
N VAL A 133 -21.16 -1.23 -7.67
CA VAL A 133 -22.22 -1.57 -6.72
C VAL A 133 -23.26 -0.45 -6.72
N ALA A 134 -24.52 -0.80 -6.98
CA ALA A 134 -25.64 0.16 -6.99
C ALA A 134 -25.83 0.90 -5.65
N ASN A 135 -25.31 0.32 -4.55
CA ASN A 135 -25.20 0.97 -3.26
C ASN A 135 -23.71 1.18 -2.91
N PRO A 136 -23.27 2.43 -2.62
CA PRO A 136 -21.89 2.70 -2.23
C PRO A 136 -21.62 2.07 -0.86
N ARG A 137 -21.06 0.86 -0.87
CA ARG A 137 -20.41 0.30 0.31
C ARG A 137 -19.17 1.16 0.51
N GLY A 138 -19.02 1.82 1.65
CA GLY A 138 -17.88 2.68 1.99
C GLY A 138 -16.55 1.92 2.09
N PHE A 139 -16.28 1.04 1.13
CA PHE A 139 -15.18 0.12 1.00
C PHE A 139 -14.88 -0.12 -0.48
N LEU A 140 -13.61 -0.02 -0.86
CA LEU A 140 -13.14 -0.27 -2.22
C LEU A 140 -11.71 -0.80 -2.18
N CYS A 141 -11.47 -1.98 -2.76
CA CYS A 141 -10.13 -2.46 -3.05
C CYS A 141 -9.80 -2.23 -4.51
N ILE A 142 -8.62 -1.67 -4.76
CA ILE A 142 -8.10 -1.41 -6.11
C ILE A 142 -6.91 -2.34 -6.32
N PRO A 143 -6.94 -3.21 -7.35
CA PRO A 143 -5.81 -4.09 -7.64
C PRO A 143 -4.62 -3.30 -8.18
N ILE A 144 -3.42 -3.75 -7.85
CA ILE A 144 -2.17 -3.20 -8.37
C ILE A 144 -1.92 -3.79 -9.75
N VAL A 145 -1.79 -2.91 -10.75
CA VAL A 145 -1.56 -3.30 -12.14
C VAL A 145 -0.18 -2.81 -12.54
N ARG A 146 0.73 -3.74 -12.86
CA ARG A 146 2.12 -3.45 -13.25
C ARG A 146 2.88 -2.64 -12.19
N GLY A 147 2.70 -2.95 -10.91
CA GLY A 147 3.37 -2.27 -9.80
C GLY A 147 2.83 -0.86 -9.50
N ASN A 148 1.68 -0.50 -10.08
CA ASN A 148 1.09 0.82 -9.89
C ASN A 148 -0.34 0.71 -9.36
N LEU A 149 -0.65 1.58 -8.41
CA LEU A 149 -1.99 1.86 -7.93
C LEU A 149 -2.57 3.04 -8.71
N ARG A 150 -3.74 2.86 -9.32
CA ARG A 150 -4.43 3.88 -10.11
C ARG A 150 -5.68 4.34 -9.41
N VAL A 151 -5.71 5.61 -9.03
CA VAL A 151 -6.83 6.19 -8.27
C VAL A 151 -7.24 7.51 -8.89
N GLN A 152 -8.54 7.74 -8.95
CA GLN A 152 -9.11 9.03 -9.25
C GLN A 152 -9.67 9.65 -7.96
N PHE A 153 -9.18 10.85 -7.66
CA PHE A 153 -9.68 11.69 -6.59
C PHE A 153 -10.53 12.83 -7.16
N GLN A 154 -11.60 13.17 -6.46
CA GLN A 154 -12.41 14.35 -6.73
C GLN A 154 -12.57 15.18 -5.45
N GLY A 155 -12.28 16.47 -5.53
CA GLY A 155 -12.41 17.39 -4.40
C GLY A 155 -13.86 17.74 -4.11
N MET A 156 -14.27 17.59 -2.85
CA MET A 156 -15.62 17.92 -2.37
C MET A 156 -15.63 19.11 -1.40
N GLY A 157 -14.51 19.81 -1.24
CA GLY A 157 -14.37 21.02 -0.42
C GLY A 157 -14.06 20.74 1.06
N ASN A 158 -14.46 19.58 1.58
CA ASN A 158 -14.18 19.13 2.94
C ASN A 158 -13.70 17.67 3.04
N HIS A 159 -13.71 16.94 1.92
CA HIS A 159 -13.23 15.57 1.81
C HIS A 159 -12.87 15.27 0.34
N ALA A 160 -12.16 14.18 0.12
CA ALA A 160 -11.91 13.66 -1.22
C ALA A 160 -12.87 12.51 -1.53
N LEU A 161 -13.45 12.51 -2.73
CA LEU A 161 -14.18 11.36 -3.27
C LEU A 161 -13.21 10.49 -4.08
N LEU A 162 -13.11 9.22 -3.71
CA LEU A 162 -12.19 8.24 -4.28
C LEU A 162 -12.93 7.27 -5.20
N SER A 163 -12.36 7.00 -6.37
CA SER A 163 -12.88 6.03 -7.34
C SER A 163 -11.76 5.36 -8.13
N PRO A 164 -11.98 4.16 -8.70
CA PRO A 164 -10.99 3.52 -9.57
C PRO A 164 -10.86 4.25 -10.91
N TRP A 165 -9.68 4.19 -11.53
CA TRP A 165 -9.35 4.80 -12.82
C TRP A 165 -8.87 3.77 -13.84
#